data_AF-A0A1M7BZR0-F1
#
_entry.id   AF-A0A1M7BZR0-F1
#
_cell.length_a   1.000
_cell.length_b   1.000
_cell.length_c   1.000
_cell.angle_alpha   90.00
_cell.angle_beta   90.00
_cell.angle_gamma   90.00
#
_symmetry.space_group_name_H-M   'P 1'
#
loop_
_entity.id
_entity.type
_entity.pdbx_description
1 polymer ?
#
loop_
_entity_poly.entity_id
_entity_poly.type
_entity_poly.pdbx_seq_one_letter_code
_entity_poly.pdbx_strand_id
1 'polypeptide(L)'
;MTQTNNRFFDEIGRLMNDAAGAAQGVKREVDAVVRNQAERILRDLDLVKREEFDAVKDMARLAREENEALKTRIAALEAKLG
;
A
#
# COMPACT_ATOMS: atom_id res chain seq x y z
N MET A 1 -55.29 -32.31 -1.23
CA MET A 1 -53.88 -32.76 -1.37
C MET A 1 -53.17 -31.82 -2.33
N THR A 2 -52.39 -30.89 -1.80
CA THR A 2 -51.63 -29.91 -2.61
C THR A 2 -50.26 -29.73 -1.94
N GLN A 3 -49.48 -30.80 -1.91
CA GLN A 3 -48.19 -30.84 -1.19
C GLN A 3 -46.97 -30.90 -2.13
N THR A 4 -47.16 -30.81 -3.45
CA THR A 4 -46.07 -31.03 -4.41
C THR A 4 -45.39 -29.73 -4.86
N ASN A 5 -46.13 -28.61 -4.98
CA ASN A 5 -45.54 -27.34 -5.42
C ASN A 5 -44.61 -26.72 -4.37
N ASN A 6 -44.83 -26.94 -3.08
CA ASN A 6 -44.05 -26.25 -2.05
C ASN A 6 -42.62 -26.79 -1.87
N ARG A 7 -42.35 -28.06 -2.21
CA ARG A 7 -41.04 -28.69 -1.98
C ARG A 7 -39.97 -28.23 -2.96
N PHE A 8 -40.32 -28.07 -4.24
CA PHE A 8 -39.37 -27.63 -5.27
C PHE A 8 -38.94 -26.17 -5.04
N PHE A 9 -39.87 -25.29 -4.69
CA PHE A 9 -39.54 -23.90 -4.35
C PHE A 9 -38.76 -23.79 -3.03
N ASP A 10 -39.02 -24.66 -2.05
CA ASP A 10 -38.27 -24.70 -0.78
C ASP A 10 -36.82 -25.20 -0.98
N GLU A 11 -36.62 -26.22 -1.82
CA GLU A 11 -35.28 -26.70 -2.19
C GLU A 11 -34.47 -25.66 -2.97
N ILE A 12 -35.10 -24.89 -3.87
CA ILE A 12 -34.46 -23.75 -4.54
C ILE A 12 -34.13 -22.64 -3.53
N GLY A 13 -35.04 -22.32 -2.61
CA GLY A 13 -34.80 -21.33 -1.57
C GLY A 13 -33.63 -21.71 -0.66
N ARG A 14 -33.52 -22.99 -0.31
CA ARG A 14 -32.40 -23.52 0.47
C ARG A 14 -31.09 -23.46 -0.30
N LEU A 15 -31.09 -23.90 -1.57
CA LEU A 15 -29.92 -23.80 -2.46
C LEU A 15 -29.47 -22.35 -2.65
N MET A 16 -30.41 -21.41 -2.81
CA MET A 16 -30.08 -19.98 -2.94
C MET A 16 -29.47 -19.41 -1.66
N ASN A 17 -29.98 -19.79 -0.48
CA ASN A 17 -29.41 -19.37 0.80
C ASN A 17 -28.01 -19.98 1.02
N ASP A 18 -27.83 -21.26 0.71
CA ASP A 18 -26.54 -21.94 0.82
C ASP A 18 -25.52 -21.35 -0.17
N ALA A 19 -25.93 -21.05 -1.40
CA ALA A 19 -25.11 -20.40 -2.41
C ALA A 19 -24.77 -18.95 -2.04
N ALA A 20 -25.71 -18.20 -1.46
CA ALA A 20 -25.47 -16.84 -0.97
C ALA A 20 -24.45 -16.83 0.19
N GLY A 21 -24.55 -17.79 1.11
CA GLY A 21 -23.59 -17.98 2.20
C GLY A 21 -22.19 -18.34 1.68
N ALA A 22 -22.09 -19.27 0.73
CA ALA A 22 -20.84 -19.63 0.08
C ALA A 22 -20.21 -18.45 -0.69
N ALA A 23 -21.01 -17.69 -1.44
CA ALA A 23 -20.54 -16.51 -2.17
C ALA A 23 -19.99 -15.42 -1.24
N GLN A 24 -20.60 -15.22 -0.07
CA GLN A 24 -20.07 -14.31 0.95
C GLN A 24 -18.76 -14.80 1.57
N GLY A 25 -18.58 -16.11 1.73
CA GLY A 25 -17.32 -16.72 2.17
C GLY A 25 -16.20 -16.52 1.15
N VAL A 26 -16.48 -16.88 -0.12
CA VAL A 26 -15.55 -16.71 -1.24
C VAL A 26 -15.13 -15.25 -1.40
N LYS A 27 -16.06 -14.29 -1.27
CA LYS A 27 -15.73 -12.87 -1.35
C LYS A 27 -14.69 -12.46 -0.30
N ARG A 28 -14.85 -12.90 0.95
CA ARG A 28 -13.91 -12.57 2.04
C ARG A 28 -12.54 -13.19 1.80
N GLU A 29 -12.50 -14.42 1.30
CA GLU A 29 -11.24 -15.09 0.96
C GLU A 29 -10.53 -14.41 -0.20
N VAL A 30 -11.27 -14.02 -1.25
CA VAL A 30 -10.73 -13.25 -2.37
C VAL A 30 -10.20 -11.90 -1.91
N ASP A 31 -10.95 -11.15 -1.08
CA ASP A 31 -10.50 -9.87 -0.54
C ASP A 31 -9.19 -10.02 0.26
N ALA A 32 -9.08 -11.07 1.08
CA ALA A 32 -7.87 -11.37 1.85
C ALA A 32 -6.69 -11.75 0.95
N VAL A 33 -6.90 -12.56 -0.08
CA VAL A 33 -5.86 -12.94 -1.06
C VAL A 33 -5.40 -11.72 -1.86
N VAL A 34 -6.34 -10.90 -2.35
CA VAL A 34 -6.03 -9.68 -3.11
C VAL A 34 -5.22 -8.71 -2.26
N ARG A 35 -5.59 -8.51 -0.99
CA ARG A 35 -4.83 -7.66 -0.08
C ARG A 35 -3.41 -8.19 0.15
N ASN A 36 -3.25 -9.48 0.42
CA ASN A 36 -1.93 -10.09 0.61
C ASN A 36 -1.06 -9.98 -0.64
N GLN A 37 -1.64 -10.16 -1.83
CA GLN A 37 -0.93 -9.99 -3.10
C GLN A 37 -0.55 -8.52 -3.35
N ALA A 38 -1.42 -7.56 -3.03
CA ALA A 38 -1.12 -6.14 -3.13
C ALA A 38 0.00 -5.72 -2.17
N GLU A 39 -0.03 -6.18 -0.91
CA GLU A 39 1.03 -5.91 0.07
C GLU A 39 2.38 -6.51 -0.37
N ARG A 40 2.37 -7.69 -1.00
CA ARG A 40 3.58 -8.31 -1.58
C ARG A 40 4.11 -7.51 -2.77
N ILE A 41 3.26 -7.10 -3.71
CA ILE A 41 3.68 -6.27 -4.85
C ILE A 41 4.25 -4.93 -4.37
N LEU A 42 3.63 -4.28 -3.38
CA LEU A 42 4.14 -3.02 -2.82
C LEU A 42 5.51 -3.18 -2.15
N ARG A 43 5.78 -4.33 -1.53
CA ARG A 43 7.11 -4.67 -1.00
C ARG A 43 8.12 -4.95 -2.10
N ASP A 44 7.71 -5.67 -3.13
CA ASP A 44 8.57 -6.05 -4.26
C ASP A 44 8.91 -4.86 -5.18
N LEU A 45 8.11 -3.78 -5.14
CA LEU A 45 8.32 -2.57 -5.94
C LEU A 45 9.39 -1.61 -5.38
N ASP A 46 10.19 -1.99 -4.38
CA ASP A 46 11.24 -1.17 -3.76
C ASP A 46 10.79 0.29 -3.50
N LEU A 47 9.55 0.45 -3.04
CA LEU A 47 8.96 1.77 -2.85
C LEU A 47 9.62 2.48 -1.67
N VAL A 48 10.26 3.62 -1.95
CA VAL A 48 10.80 4.50 -0.92
C VAL A 48 9.66 4.98 -0.04
N LYS A 49 9.73 4.70 1.26
CA LYS A 49 8.70 5.18 2.19
C LYS A 49 8.76 6.70 2.24
N ARG A 50 7.59 7.31 2.44
CA ARG A 50 7.48 8.77 2.56
C ARG A 50 8.42 9.35 3.62
N GLU A 51 8.55 8.67 4.76
CA GLU A 51 9.45 9.07 5.85
C GLU A 51 10.93 9.03 5.44
N GLU A 52 11.36 8.01 4.71
CA GLU A 52 12.73 7.89 4.20
C GLU A 52 13.01 8.97 3.15
N PHE A 53 12.04 9.23 2.27
CA PHE A 53 12.13 10.30 1.28
C PHE A 53 12.26 11.68 1.95
N ASP A 54 11.41 11.97 2.94
CA ASP A 54 11.42 13.23 3.65
C ASP A 54 12.74 13.41 4.44
N ALA A 55 13.25 12.34 5.09
CA ALA A 55 14.53 12.36 5.78
C ALA A 55 15.72 12.65 4.83
N VAL A 56 15.78 12.00 3.67
CA VAL A 56 16.84 12.23 2.68
C VAL A 56 16.72 13.62 2.07
N LYS A 57 15.50 14.11 1.84
CA LYS A 57 15.25 15.47 1.33
C LYS A 57 15.77 16.52 2.30
N ASP A 58 15.50 16.38 3.59
CA ASP A 58 16.01 17.29 4.61
C ASP A 58 17.53 17.21 4.76
N MET A 59 18.10 16.00 4.73
CA MET A 59 19.55 15.82 4.71
C MET A 59 20.20 16.52 3.51
N ALA A 60 19.62 16.36 2.32
CA ALA A 60 20.13 16.99 1.11
C ALA A 60 20.05 18.52 1.19
N ARG A 61 18.99 19.08 1.79
CA ARG A 61 18.85 20.52 2.03
C ARG A 61 19.94 21.02 2.97
N LEU A 62 20.09 20.40 4.14
CA LEU A 62 21.12 20.78 5.12
C LEU A 62 22.52 20.70 4.52
N ALA A 63 22.82 19.62 3.79
CA ALA A 63 24.11 19.46 3.12
C ALA A 63 24.38 20.56 2.08
N ARG A 64 23.35 21.04 1.36
CA ARG A 64 23.51 22.17 0.42
C ARG A 64 23.80 23.48 1.15
N GLU A 65 23.09 23.75 2.24
CA GLU A 65 23.31 24.93 3.07
C GLU A 65 24.73 24.94 3.67
N GLU A 66 25.18 23.81 4.23
CA GLU A 66 26.53 23.65 4.76
C GLU A 66 27.60 23.80 3.68
N ASN A 67 27.37 23.26 2.48
CA ASN A 67 28.32 23.40 1.36
C ASN A 67 28.50 24.87 0.95
N GLU A 68 27.44 25.66 0.88
CA GLU A 68 27.56 27.09 0.55
C GLU A 68 28.29 27.88 1.64
N ALA A 69 28.05 27.55 2.91
CA ALA A 69 28.80 28.13 4.02
C ALA A 69 30.30 27.77 3.95
N LEU A 70 30.63 26.51 3.65
CA LEU A 70 32.00 26.04 3.49
C LEU A 70 32.69 26.70 2.29
N LYS A 71 32.02 26.80 1.13
CA LYS A 71 32.53 27.51 -0.05
C LYS A 71 32.89 28.96 0.28
N THR A 72 32.01 29.67 0.99
CA THR A 72 32.26 31.05 1.42
C THR A 72 33.49 31.14 2.31
N ARG A 73 33.64 30.20 3.26
CA ARG A 73 34.81 30.09 4.13
C ARG A 73 36.09 29.83 3.36
N ILE A 74 36.05 28.90 2.40
CA ILE A 74 37.19 28.55 1.54
C ILE A 74 37.62 29.76 0.73
N ALA A 75 36.70 30.45 0.06
CA ALA A 75 37.00 31.65 -0.73
C ALA A 75 37.65 32.75 0.14
N ALA A 76 37.16 32.95 1.36
CA ALA A 76 37.75 33.93 2.29
C ALA A 76 39.16 33.54 2.79
N LEU A 77 39.47 32.25 2.87
CA LEU A 77 40.80 31.76 3.21
C LEU A 77 41.74 31.85 2.00
N GLU A 78 41.28 31.48 0.81
CA GLU A 78 42.03 31.59 -0.44
C GLU A 78 42.42 33.04 -0.71
N ALA A 79 41.52 34.00 -0.50
CA ALA A 79 41.79 35.43 -0.64
C ALA A 79 42.80 36.00 0.38
N LYS A 80 43.09 35.28 1.47
CA LYS A 80 44.13 35.65 2.45
C LYS A 80 45.48 35.02 2.15
N LEU A 81 45.49 33.95 1.37
CA LEU A 81 46.68 33.14 1.05
C LEU A 81 47.27 33.48 -0.33
N GLY A 82 46.45 33.99 -1.25
CA GLY A 82 46.89 34.63 -2.50
C GLY A 82 47.14 36.11 -2.33
#